data_AF-A0A3M7TDS4-F1
#
_entry.id   AF-A0A3M7TDS4-F1
#
_cell.length_a   1.000
_cell.length_b   1.000
_cell.length_c   1.000
_cell.angle_alpha   90.00
_cell.angle_beta   90.00
_cell.angle_gamma   90.00
#
_symmetry.space_group_name_H-M   'P 1'
#
loop_
_entity.id
_entity.type
_entity.pdbx_description
1 polymer ?
#
loop_
_entity_poly.entity_id
_entity_poly.type
_entity_poly.pdbx_seq_one_letter_code
_entity_poly.pdbx_strand_id
1 'polypeptide(L)'
;MKTMKKTNLFMLILFGVWGYGQVGINETSPKVTLDIAAKTIDGSTSEGVIIPKLTGDVLFVASNAGIYGAVQDAALLYVTEPASPNNRIGQTINISAVGFYYFDASRDQWMKLGDSSNIYNSDGVLSSTRLMNMDGNNLGFMGGRIGMGTTSPDPSAVLDLTSSQDGFLTPRMTEMEMNDILHPAHGLLVFCVDCFGDLGCLMVNDSKDPVAPNWGALCSSNVSTGHVVDIQCDLGVVSGALHPGVMASGVSSVIPYVGGNGGTYPSSAFNSTGVTGLVANLDGGSLVNGNGNWIFTITGVPSAIGVAAFNIVVGGKSCTFSMPVVDFTASISSLDCNAAEFSPSNITQGEAYTGTLKVPYSGGNGEQYSQQSFTKNGLVFTLPVGVLAVNNGDLLYNVVGTPTGAGDMEVPITFGNVSCNVNGIVTAGASVIMCGSTKAWMRHNLGANTDLDPDIPVKDIHGNYYQWGKDIIAATIDTTPPPGLVTTVSGWNFTPAANQSWNSGTVSTPVKTANDPCPINYRVPTNKEWLALHNNNTLKRIGTFVSGAANFNSALVYACGNSKLTLPATGYYHTNSEIAGPRGSSGGYWSSMESGVKAYGFTFIGGSMYVNDIWVRTSGLQIRCISE
;
A
#
# COMPACT_ATOMS: atom_id res chain seq x y z
N MET A 1 1.90 -109.97 -16.85
CA MET A 1 1.66 -111.30 -16.26
C MET A 1 2.74 -111.60 -15.22
N LYS A 2 2.43 -111.43 -13.93
CA LYS A 2 3.09 -112.13 -12.81
C LYS A 2 2.26 -111.98 -11.55
N THR A 3 1.91 -113.12 -10.98
CA THR A 3 1.06 -113.38 -9.82
C THR A 3 1.88 -113.50 -8.53
N MET A 4 1.15 -113.50 -7.40
CA MET A 4 1.47 -114.04 -6.05
C MET A 4 2.16 -113.08 -5.06
N LYS A 5 1.89 -113.10 -3.74
CA LYS A 5 1.15 -113.99 -2.81
C LYS A 5 0.91 -113.15 -1.52
N LYS A 6 -0.30 -113.08 -0.93
CA LYS A 6 -0.85 -113.95 0.15
C LYS A 6 -0.07 -113.92 1.50
N THR A 7 -0.78 -113.56 2.58
CA THR A 7 -0.91 -114.31 3.87
C THR A 7 -0.56 -113.58 5.18
N ASN A 8 -1.63 -113.21 5.91
CA ASN A 8 -1.97 -113.38 7.35
C ASN A 8 -1.02 -113.04 8.52
N LEU A 9 -1.57 -112.29 9.49
CA LEU A 9 -1.54 -112.59 10.94
C LEU A 9 -2.65 -111.77 11.67
N PHE A 10 -3.85 -112.31 11.88
CA PHE A 10 -4.38 -112.98 13.09
C PHE A 10 -4.49 -112.13 14.37
N MET A 11 -5.76 -111.98 14.82
CA MET A 11 -6.34 -111.57 16.12
C MET A 11 -5.43 -111.23 17.31
N LEU A 12 -5.78 -110.16 18.05
CA LEU A 12 -6.25 -110.22 19.45
C LEU A 12 -6.68 -108.83 20.01
N ILE A 13 -7.89 -108.83 20.60
CA ILE A 13 -8.30 -108.13 21.84
C ILE A 13 -8.65 -106.62 21.80
N LEU A 14 -9.97 -106.38 21.88
CA LEU A 14 -10.66 -105.59 22.92
C LEU A 14 -9.74 -104.90 23.96
N PHE A 15 -9.32 -103.68 23.66
CA PHE A 15 -9.20 -102.63 24.67
C PHE A 15 -9.91 -101.40 24.14
N GLY A 16 -11.08 -101.12 24.73
CA GLY A 16 -11.60 -99.77 24.73
C GLY A 16 -10.60 -98.90 25.48
N VAL A 17 -9.77 -98.19 24.72
CA VAL A 17 -9.10 -96.99 25.19
C VAL A 17 -9.77 -95.86 24.44
N TRP A 18 -10.31 -94.90 25.17
CA TRP A 18 -10.72 -93.61 24.65
C TRP A 18 -9.49 -92.93 24.04
N GLY A 19 -9.19 -93.24 22.78
CA GLY A 19 -8.23 -92.52 21.97
C GLY A 19 -8.97 -91.34 21.36
N TYR A 20 -8.54 -90.14 21.71
CA TYR A 20 -8.96 -88.85 21.18
C TYR A 20 -9.33 -88.93 19.69
N GLY A 21 -10.38 -88.22 19.24
CA GLY A 21 -10.84 -88.17 17.84
C GLY A 21 -9.84 -87.54 16.84
N GLN A 22 -8.56 -87.52 17.20
CA GLN A 22 -7.45 -86.96 16.46
C GLN A 22 -6.70 -88.10 15.74
N VAL A 23 -6.43 -87.91 14.47
CA VAL A 23 -5.64 -88.82 13.63
C VAL A 23 -4.25 -88.22 13.46
N GLY A 24 -3.23 -88.93 13.95
CA GLY A 24 -1.83 -88.61 13.71
C GLY A 24 -1.26 -89.45 12.55
N ILE A 25 -0.58 -88.82 11.59
CA ILE A 25 0.22 -89.51 10.57
C ILE A 25 1.69 -89.16 10.81
N ASN A 26 2.49 -90.18 11.15
CA ASN A 26 3.87 -90.03 11.65
C ASN A 26 4.03 -89.14 12.90
N GLU A 27 2.93 -88.85 13.60
CA GLU A 27 2.89 -88.11 14.88
C GLU A 27 2.18 -88.98 15.93
N THR A 28 2.83 -89.20 17.06
CA THR A 28 2.34 -90.09 18.13
C THR A 28 1.48 -89.36 19.16
N SER A 29 1.55 -88.03 19.18
CA SER A 29 0.73 -87.16 20.03
C SER A 29 0.12 -86.02 19.19
N PRO A 30 -0.90 -86.32 18.35
CA PRO A 30 -1.47 -85.35 17.44
C PRO A 30 -2.07 -84.15 18.19
N LYS A 31 -1.72 -82.94 17.76
CA LYS A 31 -2.14 -81.69 18.41
C LYS A 31 -3.50 -81.18 17.92
N VAL A 32 -3.93 -81.66 16.76
CA VAL A 32 -5.18 -81.27 16.08
C VAL A 32 -5.89 -82.51 15.53
N THR A 33 -7.13 -82.37 15.06
CA THR A 33 -7.96 -83.49 14.56
C THR A 33 -7.28 -84.30 13.46
N LEU A 34 -6.44 -83.68 12.62
CA LEU A 34 -5.53 -84.36 11.70
C LEU A 34 -4.15 -83.69 11.80
N ASP A 35 -3.19 -84.37 12.43
CA ASP A 35 -1.82 -83.89 12.58
C ASP A 35 -0.88 -84.75 11.73
N ILE A 36 -0.13 -84.12 10.82
CA ILE A 36 0.73 -84.81 9.86
C ILE A 36 2.14 -84.27 10.03
N ALA A 37 3.02 -85.11 10.58
CA ALA A 37 4.43 -84.80 10.73
C ALA A 37 5.24 -85.41 9.56
N ALA A 38 6.31 -84.72 9.17
CA ALA A 38 7.28 -85.23 8.21
C ALA A 38 8.01 -86.45 8.80
N LYS A 39 8.15 -87.52 8.01
CA LYS A 39 8.90 -88.70 8.45
C LYS A 39 10.40 -88.44 8.54
N THR A 40 10.94 -87.65 7.60
CA THR A 40 12.29 -87.10 7.65
C THR A 40 12.26 -85.61 7.35
N ILE A 41 13.17 -84.84 7.94
CA ILE A 41 13.28 -83.38 7.75
C ILE A 41 14.54 -82.98 6.96
N ASP A 42 15.28 -83.96 6.46
CA ASP A 42 16.55 -83.78 5.74
C ASP A 42 16.38 -83.66 4.21
N GLY A 43 15.13 -83.77 3.72
CA GLY A 43 14.80 -83.69 2.30
C GLY A 43 15.11 -84.97 1.51
N SER A 44 15.43 -86.08 2.16
CA SER A 44 15.73 -87.36 1.50
C SER A 44 14.49 -88.08 0.94
N THR A 45 13.29 -87.74 1.42
CA THR A 45 12.01 -88.27 0.96
C THR A 45 11.02 -87.16 0.66
N SER A 46 10.08 -87.43 -0.25
CA SER A 46 8.96 -86.52 -0.52
C SER A 46 7.98 -86.56 0.65
N GLU A 47 7.88 -85.45 1.39
CA GLU A 47 6.93 -85.25 2.48
C GLU A 47 5.83 -84.26 2.04
N GLY A 48 4.58 -84.48 2.44
CA GLY A 48 3.48 -83.56 2.15
C GLY A 48 2.12 -84.23 1.98
N VAL A 49 1.10 -83.43 1.70
CA VAL A 49 -0.29 -83.89 1.50
C VAL A 49 -0.74 -83.52 0.09
N ILE A 50 -1.15 -84.52 -0.68
CA ILE A 50 -1.81 -84.30 -1.97
C ILE A 50 -3.30 -84.12 -1.71
N ILE A 51 -3.81 -82.93 -2.04
CA ILE A 51 -5.23 -82.60 -1.97
C ILE A 51 -5.93 -82.85 -3.33
N PRO A 52 -7.27 -82.91 -3.38
CA PRO A 52 -8.01 -83.06 -4.63
C PRO A 52 -7.62 -82.00 -5.67
N LYS A 53 -7.48 -82.44 -6.93
CA LYS A 53 -7.10 -81.60 -8.07
C LYS A 53 -8.26 -81.51 -9.05
N LEU A 54 -8.69 -80.29 -9.37
CA LEU A 54 -9.81 -80.01 -10.29
C LEU A 54 -9.45 -78.87 -11.24
N THR A 55 -10.09 -78.77 -12.41
CA THR A 55 -9.99 -77.57 -13.25
C THR A 55 -11.03 -76.53 -12.82
N GLY A 56 -10.79 -75.25 -13.12
CA GLY A 56 -11.72 -74.18 -12.79
C GLY A 56 -13.08 -74.32 -13.48
N ASP A 57 -13.10 -74.86 -14.71
CA ASP A 57 -14.37 -75.12 -15.43
C ASP A 57 -15.16 -76.28 -14.80
N VAL A 58 -14.49 -77.29 -14.22
CA VAL A 58 -15.18 -78.34 -13.46
C VAL A 58 -15.80 -77.77 -12.18
N LEU A 59 -15.11 -76.81 -11.53
CA LEU A 59 -15.67 -76.11 -10.37
C LEU A 59 -16.83 -75.19 -10.76
N PHE A 60 -16.82 -74.62 -11.96
CA PHE A 60 -17.95 -73.85 -12.47
C PHE A 60 -19.18 -74.75 -12.71
N VAL A 61 -18.99 -75.95 -13.27
CA VAL A 61 -20.06 -76.95 -13.38
C VAL A 61 -20.60 -77.34 -12.00
N ALA A 62 -19.71 -77.57 -11.03
CA ALA A 62 -20.11 -77.89 -9.65
C ALA A 62 -20.87 -76.73 -8.97
N SER A 63 -20.50 -75.49 -9.28
CA SER A 63 -21.20 -74.28 -8.81
C SER A 63 -22.62 -74.22 -9.36
N ASN A 64 -22.81 -74.44 -10.66
CA ASN A 64 -24.14 -74.45 -11.28
C ASN A 64 -25.02 -75.60 -10.79
N ALA A 65 -24.42 -76.71 -10.36
CA ALA A 65 -25.10 -77.84 -9.76
C ALA A 65 -25.32 -77.70 -8.24
N GLY A 66 -24.89 -76.59 -7.62
CA GLY A 66 -25.07 -76.32 -6.20
C GLY A 66 -24.32 -77.29 -5.27
N ILE A 67 -23.19 -77.84 -5.72
CA ILE A 67 -22.46 -78.90 -5.00
C ILE A 67 -21.70 -78.36 -3.78
N TYR A 68 -21.18 -77.13 -3.87
CA TYR A 68 -20.46 -76.48 -2.77
C TYR A 68 -21.36 -75.43 -2.11
N GLY A 69 -21.55 -75.55 -0.80
CA GLY A 69 -22.31 -74.60 0.01
C GLY A 69 -21.81 -74.60 1.45
N ALA A 70 -22.65 -74.19 2.40
CA ALA A 70 -22.26 -73.98 3.80
C ALA A 70 -21.55 -75.17 4.48
N VAL A 71 -21.85 -76.41 4.07
CA VAL A 71 -21.25 -77.63 4.66
C VAL A 71 -19.83 -77.89 4.13
N GLN A 72 -19.48 -77.35 2.97
CA GLN A 72 -18.15 -77.47 2.35
C GLN A 72 -17.26 -76.25 2.61
N ASP A 73 -17.62 -75.39 3.56
CA ASP A 73 -16.78 -74.25 3.94
C ASP A 73 -15.36 -74.72 4.33
N ALA A 74 -14.36 -73.96 3.92
CA ALA A 74 -12.94 -74.28 4.03
C ALA A 74 -12.47 -75.53 3.27
N ALA A 75 -13.27 -76.09 2.34
CA ALA A 75 -12.83 -77.18 1.47
C ALA A 75 -11.60 -76.73 0.66
N LEU A 76 -10.53 -77.53 0.70
CA LEU A 76 -9.25 -77.22 0.07
C LEU A 76 -9.04 -78.06 -1.18
N LEU A 77 -8.70 -77.40 -2.30
CA LEU A 77 -8.35 -78.06 -3.56
C LEU A 77 -7.20 -77.36 -4.27
N TYR A 78 -6.64 -78.05 -5.26
CA TYR A 78 -5.67 -77.48 -6.18
C TYR A 78 -6.29 -77.37 -7.57
N VAL A 79 -6.39 -76.14 -8.07
CA VAL A 79 -6.85 -75.85 -9.41
C VAL A 79 -5.71 -76.12 -10.39
N THR A 80 -5.90 -77.07 -11.30
CA THR A 80 -4.88 -77.46 -12.30
C THR A 80 -4.91 -76.63 -13.57
N GLU A 81 -6.03 -75.97 -13.84
CA GLU A 81 -6.25 -75.09 -15.00
C GLU A 81 -7.29 -74.03 -14.61
N PRO A 82 -7.10 -72.74 -14.93
CA PRO A 82 -8.06 -71.69 -14.55
C PRO A 82 -9.43 -71.89 -15.20
N ALA A 83 -10.47 -71.30 -14.63
CA ALA A 83 -11.77 -71.26 -15.30
C ALA A 83 -11.65 -70.43 -16.58
N SER A 84 -12.34 -70.85 -17.63
CA SER A 84 -12.49 -70.07 -18.87
C SER A 84 -13.06 -68.69 -18.53
N PRO A 85 -12.65 -67.60 -19.21
CA PRO A 85 -13.07 -66.24 -18.84
C PRO A 85 -14.59 -66.05 -18.64
N ASN A 86 -15.41 -66.68 -19.49
CA ASN A 86 -16.88 -66.61 -19.39
C ASN A 86 -17.45 -67.43 -18.22
N ASN A 87 -16.69 -68.38 -17.70
CA ASN A 87 -17.06 -69.24 -16.57
C ASN A 87 -16.51 -68.71 -15.23
N ARG A 88 -15.85 -67.55 -15.21
CA ARG A 88 -15.43 -66.86 -14.00
C ARG A 88 -16.59 -66.00 -13.50
N ILE A 89 -17.62 -66.64 -12.99
CA ILE A 89 -18.82 -66.00 -12.43
C ILE A 89 -19.27 -66.79 -11.20
N GLY A 90 -20.03 -66.17 -10.29
CA GLY A 90 -20.48 -66.84 -9.08
C GLY A 90 -19.30 -67.40 -8.26
N GLN A 91 -19.35 -68.67 -7.88
CA GLN A 91 -18.33 -69.28 -7.02
C GLN A 91 -16.93 -69.31 -7.65
N THR A 92 -16.81 -69.30 -8.97
CA THR A 92 -15.52 -69.42 -9.68
C THR A 92 -14.91 -68.08 -10.11
N ILE A 93 -15.49 -66.95 -9.69
CA ILE A 93 -15.07 -65.60 -10.08
C ILE A 93 -13.56 -65.34 -9.89
N ASN A 94 -12.96 -65.90 -8.83
CA ASN A 94 -11.54 -65.70 -8.50
C ASN A 94 -10.61 -66.81 -9.05
N ILE A 95 -11.13 -67.77 -9.82
CA ILE A 95 -10.33 -68.89 -10.38
C ILE A 95 -9.70 -68.49 -11.71
N SER A 96 -8.82 -67.50 -11.66
CA SER A 96 -8.13 -66.94 -12.83
C SER A 96 -6.77 -67.57 -13.12
N ALA A 97 -6.24 -68.39 -12.20
CA ALA A 97 -4.94 -69.04 -12.32
C ALA A 97 -4.93 -70.46 -11.72
N VAL A 98 -3.89 -71.23 -12.05
CA VAL A 98 -3.53 -72.48 -11.39
C VAL A 98 -3.07 -72.18 -9.95
N GLY A 99 -3.45 -73.01 -8.98
CA GLY A 99 -3.00 -72.85 -7.59
C GLY A 99 -3.87 -73.54 -6.55
N PHE A 100 -3.52 -73.38 -5.28
CA PHE A 100 -4.33 -73.83 -4.15
C PHE A 100 -5.50 -72.87 -3.91
N TYR A 101 -6.69 -73.40 -3.67
CA TYR A 101 -7.90 -72.64 -3.37
C TYR A 101 -8.65 -73.27 -2.21
N TYR A 102 -9.25 -72.44 -1.35
CA TYR A 102 -10.26 -72.88 -0.38
C TYR A 102 -11.64 -72.33 -0.74
N PHE A 103 -12.70 -73.07 -0.44
CA PHE A 103 -14.07 -72.56 -0.59
C PHE A 103 -14.43 -71.70 0.62
N ASP A 104 -14.90 -70.48 0.36
CA ASP A 104 -15.43 -69.57 1.36
C ASP A 104 -16.94 -69.49 1.19
N ALA A 105 -17.66 -70.20 2.05
CA ALA A 105 -19.11 -70.28 1.98
C ALA A 105 -19.78 -68.95 2.37
N SER A 106 -19.12 -68.09 3.15
CA SER A 106 -19.67 -66.77 3.53
C SER A 106 -19.70 -65.81 2.34
N ARG A 107 -18.74 -65.95 1.42
CA ARG A 107 -18.65 -65.19 0.18
C ARG A 107 -19.25 -65.93 -1.01
N ASP A 108 -19.62 -67.19 -0.83
CA ASP A 108 -20.02 -68.14 -1.88
C ASP A 108 -19.00 -68.16 -3.04
N GLN A 109 -17.71 -68.24 -2.71
CA GLN A 109 -16.62 -68.09 -3.67
C GLN A 109 -15.40 -68.95 -3.33
N TRP A 110 -14.70 -69.42 -4.37
CA TRP A 110 -13.38 -70.02 -4.24
C TRP A 110 -12.32 -68.93 -4.08
N MET A 111 -11.52 -69.01 -3.02
CA MET A 111 -10.48 -68.04 -2.68
C MET A 111 -9.10 -68.68 -2.86
N LYS A 112 -8.22 -68.04 -3.62
CA LYS A 112 -6.86 -68.55 -3.86
C LYS A 112 -6.01 -68.37 -2.60
N LEU A 113 -5.30 -69.41 -2.20
CA LEU A 113 -4.33 -69.35 -1.11
C LEU A 113 -3.04 -68.69 -1.57
N GLY A 114 -2.56 -67.72 -0.76
CA GLY A 114 -1.27 -67.06 -0.97
C GLY A 114 -1.25 -65.94 -2.02
N ASP A 115 -2.40 -65.52 -2.59
CA ASP A 115 -2.45 -64.48 -3.62
C ASP A 115 -2.84 -63.10 -3.08
N SER A 116 -2.20 -62.67 -1.99
CA SER A 116 -2.32 -61.27 -1.53
C SER A 116 -1.04 -60.52 -1.89
N SER A 117 -0.95 -60.03 -3.12
CA SER A 117 0.07 -59.04 -3.46
C SER A 117 -0.31 -57.70 -2.81
N ASN A 118 0.47 -57.28 -1.81
CA ASN A 118 0.39 -55.94 -1.22
C ASN A 118 1.80 -55.32 -1.12
N ILE A 119 1.89 -54.07 -0.66
CA ILE A 119 3.16 -53.31 -0.60
C ILE A 119 4.20 -53.91 0.36
N TYR A 120 3.82 -54.86 1.23
CA TYR A 120 4.68 -55.41 2.28
C TYR A 120 5.33 -56.75 1.94
N ASN A 121 4.86 -57.46 0.91
CA ASN A 121 5.20 -58.88 0.70
C ASN A 121 5.70 -59.25 -0.70
N SER A 122 5.88 -58.28 -1.62
CA SER A 122 6.69 -58.47 -2.84
C SER A 122 7.13 -57.11 -3.43
N ASP A 123 8.40 -56.98 -3.83
CA ASP A 123 8.94 -55.83 -4.58
C ASP A 123 8.34 -55.76 -5.99
N GLY A 124 7.12 -55.21 -6.10
CA GLY A 124 6.41 -55.10 -7.36
C GLY A 124 6.83 -53.87 -8.17
N VAL A 125 7.39 -54.08 -9.36
CA VAL A 125 7.43 -53.04 -10.40
C VAL A 125 5.99 -52.74 -10.83
N LEU A 126 5.54 -51.49 -10.65
CA LEU A 126 4.20 -51.05 -11.04
C LEU A 126 4.17 -50.71 -12.54
N SER A 127 3.47 -51.52 -13.34
CA SER A 127 3.28 -51.27 -14.77
C SER A 127 2.22 -50.21 -15.09
N SER A 128 1.50 -49.72 -14.06
CA SER A 128 0.49 -48.66 -14.15
C SER A 128 0.22 -48.00 -12.79
N THR A 129 -0.41 -46.82 -12.79
CA THR A 129 -0.77 -46.06 -11.59
C THR A 129 -1.69 -46.86 -10.67
N ARG A 130 -1.34 -46.98 -9.39
CA ARG A 130 -2.24 -47.41 -8.32
C ARG A 130 -2.59 -46.23 -7.42
N LEU A 131 -3.88 -46.05 -7.17
CA LEU A 131 -4.44 -45.05 -6.25
C LEU A 131 -4.84 -45.77 -4.96
N MET A 132 -4.24 -45.40 -3.83
CA MET A 132 -4.79 -45.75 -2.51
C MET A 132 -5.72 -44.61 -2.07
N ASN A 133 -7.01 -44.88 -2.01
CA ASN A 133 -8.00 -43.91 -1.54
C ASN A 133 -8.05 -43.94 0.00
N MET A 134 -7.47 -42.93 0.66
CA MET A 134 -7.55 -42.75 2.10
C MET A 134 -8.50 -41.59 2.43
N ASP A 135 -9.78 -41.78 2.16
CA ASP A 135 -10.84 -40.82 2.54
C ASP A 135 -10.62 -39.40 1.97
N GLY A 136 -10.17 -39.33 0.71
CA GLY A 136 -9.87 -38.08 0.00
C GLY A 136 -8.38 -37.70 -0.06
N ASN A 137 -7.53 -38.36 0.74
CA ASN A 137 -6.08 -38.21 0.68
C ASN A 137 -5.46 -39.40 -0.08
N ASN A 138 -4.93 -39.17 -1.28
CA ASN A 138 -4.27 -40.23 -2.06
C ASN A 138 -2.74 -40.16 -1.86
N LEU A 139 -2.08 -41.31 -1.67
CA LEU A 139 -0.63 -41.46 -1.80
C LEU A 139 -0.34 -42.26 -3.08
N GLY A 140 0.20 -41.59 -4.10
CA GLY A 140 0.51 -42.19 -5.39
C GLY A 140 2.02 -42.27 -5.67
N PHE A 141 2.50 -43.43 -6.10
CA PHE A 141 3.85 -43.61 -6.65
C PHE A 141 3.75 -43.65 -8.18
N MET A 142 4.09 -42.55 -8.86
CA MET A 142 3.98 -42.45 -10.31
C MET A 142 5.32 -42.05 -10.92
N GLY A 143 5.95 -42.96 -11.68
CA GLY A 143 7.17 -42.65 -12.44
C GLY A 143 8.31 -42.07 -11.59
N GLY A 144 8.44 -42.47 -10.32
CA GLY A 144 9.45 -41.98 -9.38
C GLY A 144 9.08 -40.70 -8.60
N ARG A 145 7.85 -40.18 -8.74
CA ARG A 145 7.34 -39.02 -8.00
C ARG A 145 6.33 -39.42 -6.93
N ILE A 146 6.24 -38.61 -5.89
CA ILE A 146 5.28 -38.72 -4.79
C ILE A 146 4.26 -37.60 -4.93
N GLY A 147 2.98 -37.97 -5.07
CA GLY A 147 1.85 -37.04 -5.02
C GLY A 147 1.03 -37.25 -3.76
N MET A 148 0.65 -36.16 -3.08
CA MET A 148 -0.33 -36.16 -2.00
C MET A 148 -1.44 -35.15 -2.30
N GLY A 149 -2.70 -35.62 -2.30
CA GLY A 149 -3.87 -34.80 -2.66
C GLY A 149 -3.99 -34.45 -4.14
N THR A 150 -3.04 -34.91 -4.98
CA THR A 150 -3.10 -34.86 -6.44
C THR A 150 -2.81 -36.23 -7.04
N THR A 151 -3.53 -36.58 -8.11
CA THR A 151 -3.28 -37.81 -8.89
C THR A 151 -2.39 -37.57 -10.11
N SER A 152 -2.00 -36.33 -10.36
CA SER A 152 -1.10 -35.94 -11.44
C SER A 152 -0.04 -34.96 -10.89
N PRO A 153 0.95 -35.46 -10.13
CA PRO A 153 2.06 -34.63 -9.67
C PRO A 153 2.73 -33.91 -10.83
N ASP A 154 3.05 -32.64 -10.64
CA ASP A 154 3.72 -31.84 -11.65
C ASP A 154 5.00 -32.56 -12.13
N PRO A 155 5.26 -32.63 -13.45
CA PRO A 155 6.45 -33.31 -13.98
C PRO A 155 7.78 -32.78 -13.45
N SER A 156 7.82 -31.55 -12.95
CA SER A 156 9.01 -30.91 -12.37
C SER A 156 9.23 -31.21 -10.89
N ALA A 157 8.28 -31.84 -10.19
CA ALA A 157 8.32 -32.04 -8.75
C ALA A 157 8.56 -33.51 -8.38
N VAL A 158 9.53 -33.78 -7.50
CA VAL A 158 9.68 -35.12 -6.89
C VAL A 158 8.61 -35.36 -5.82
N LEU A 159 8.18 -34.30 -5.14
CA LEU A 159 7.08 -34.28 -4.17
C LEU A 159 6.11 -33.15 -4.55
N ASP A 160 4.85 -33.50 -4.81
CA ASP A 160 3.76 -32.54 -5.10
C ASP A 160 2.65 -32.72 -4.06
N LEU A 161 2.34 -31.64 -3.34
CA LEU A 161 1.36 -31.60 -2.26
C LEU A 161 0.25 -30.62 -2.64
N THR A 162 -0.98 -31.11 -2.76
CA THR A 162 -2.17 -30.27 -2.98
C THR A 162 -3.15 -30.46 -1.83
N SER A 163 -3.48 -29.38 -1.11
CA SER A 163 -4.51 -29.38 -0.07
C SER A 163 -5.23 -28.02 -0.04
N SER A 164 -6.51 -28.02 0.34
CA SER A 164 -7.29 -26.81 0.57
C SER A 164 -7.50 -26.49 2.06
N GLN A 165 -7.01 -27.35 2.95
CA GLN A 165 -7.28 -27.32 4.39
C GLN A 165 -6.01 -27.45 5.24
N ASP A 166 -4.98 -28.14 4.73
CA ASP A 166 -3.74 -28.46 5.44
C ASP A 166 -2.52 -27.83 4.77
N GLY A 167 -1.45 -27.63 5.54
CA GLY A 167 -0.17 -27.07 5.06
C GLY A 167 1.01 -28.04 5.21
N PHE A 168 2.19 -27.62 4.75
CA PHE A 168 3.43 -28.39 4.87
C PHE A 168 4.31 -27.87 6.02
N LEU A 169 4.58 -28.72 7.03
CA LEU A 169 5.53 -28.43 8.10
C LEU A 169 6.93 -28.95 7.71
N THR A 170 7.85 -28.03 7.44
CA THR A 170 9.29 -28.35 7.33
C THR A 170 9.88 -28.70 8.71
N PRO A 171 11.07 -29.33 8.77
CA PRO A 171 11.77 -29.55 10.03
C PRO A 171 11.93 -28.25 10.81
N ARG A 172 11.46 -28.23 12.07
CA ARG A 172 11.52 -27.08 12.97
C ARG A 172 12.63 -27.24 14.00
N MET A 173 13.44 -26.22 14.19
CA MET A 173 14.62 -26.26 15.06
C MET A 173 15.03 -24.85 15.50
N THR A 174 15.83 -24.73 16.54
CA THR A 174 16.46 -23.46 16.94
C THR A 174 17.59 -23.06 15.99
N GLU A 175 18.06 -21.82 16.06
CA GLU A 175 19.22 -21.31 15.31
C GLU A 175 20.48 -22.12 15.65
N MET A 176 20.62 -22.49 16.93
CA MET A 176 21.72 -23.34 17.39
C MET A 176 21.68 -24.71 16.71
N GLU A 177 20.53 -25.39 16.77
CA GLU A 177 20.35 -26.71 16.15
C GLU A 177 20.46 -26.66 14.62
N MET A 178 20.01 -25.57 13.99
CA MET A 178 20.15 -25.34 12.55
C MET A 178 21.61 -25.21 12.15
N ASN A 179 22.40 -24.46 12.91
CA ASN A 179 23.82 -24.27 12.64
C ASN A 179 24.66 -25.54 12.94
N ASP A 180 24.15 -26.43 13.79
CA ASP A 180 24.75 -27.73 14.08
C ASP A 180 24.47 -28.81 13.02
N ILE A 181 23.69 -28.51 11.97
CA ILE A 181 23.50 -29.44 10.86
C ILE A 181 24.85 -29.66 10.16
N LEU A 182 25.38 -30.87 10.30
CA LEU A 182 26.59 -31.30 9.60
C LEU A 182 26.29 -31.53 8.11
N HIS A 183 27.09 -30.88 7.26
CA HIS A 183 27.02 -30.98 5.81
C HIS A 183 25.65 -30.66 5.18
N PRO A 184 25.07 -29.47 5.43
CA PRO A 184 23.76 -29.13 4.89
C PRO A 184 23.84 -29.03 3.35
N ALA A 185 22.90 -29.69 2.68
CA ALA A 185 22.83 -29.67 1.22
C ALA A 185 22.44 -28.28 0.70
N HIS A 186 22.90 -27.91 -0.50
CA HIS A 186 22.42 -26.72 -1.19
C HIS A 186 20.91 -26.85 -1.47
N GLY A 187 20.14 -25.84 -1.09
CA GLY A 187 18.68 -25.82 -1.16
C GLY A 187 17.96 -26.52 0.00
N LEU A 188 18.66 -26.91 1.07
CA LEU A 188 18.04 -27.49 2.26
C LEU A 188 17.07 -26.49 2.91
N LEU A 189 15.83 -26.92 3.18
CA LEU A 189 14.78 -26.11 3.79
C LEU A 189 14.53 -26.52 5.24
N VAL A 190 14.56 -25.55 6.15
CA VAL A 190 14.23 -25.73 7.58
C VAL A 190 13.42 -24.54 8.08
N PHE A 191 12.61 -24.71 9.12
CA PHE A 191 11.99 -23.59 9.82
C PHE A 191 12.72 -23.36 11.15
N CYS A 192 13.51 -22.30 11.21
CA CYS A 192 14.19 -21.87 12.42
C CYS A 192 13.20 -21.16 13.35
N VAL A 193 13.07 -21.55 14.61
CA VAL A 193 12.01 -21.00 15.50
C VAL A 193 12.42 -19.71 16.21
N ASP A 194 13.71 -19.38 16.23
CA ASP A 194 14.30 -18.29 17.02
C ASP A 194 15.43 -17.51 16.30
N CYS A 195 15.61 -17.71 14.99
CA CYS A 195 16.64 -17.00 14.19
C CYS A 195 16.48 -15.47 14.17
N PHE A 196 15.36 -14.96 14.67
CA PHE A 196 15.08 -13.53 14.80
C PHE A 196 14.58 -13.17 16.22
N GLY A 197 15.22 -13.72 17.25
CA GLY A 197 14.78 -13.58 18.65
C GLY A 197 13.71 -14.62 18.98
N ASP A 198 12.55 -14.21 19.52
CA ASP A 198 11.42 -15.15 19.75
C ASP A 198 10.59 -15.41 18.48
N LEU A 199 11.10 -15.03 17.30
CA LEU A 199 10.42 -15.12 16.01
C LEU A 199 11.06 -16.18 15.11
N GLY A 200 10.21 -17.00 14.50
CA GLY A 200 10.64 -18.08 13.61
C GLY A 200 10.56 -17.73 12.12
N CYS A 201 11.39 -18.39 11.31
CA CYS A 201 11.41 -18.24 9.88
C CYS A 201 11.83 -19.49 9.09
N LEU A 202 11.29 -19.64 7.86
CA LEU A 202 11.78 -20.56 6.86
C LEU A 202 13.16 -20.12 6.33
N MET A 203 14.14 -21.01 6.42
CA MET A 203 15.53 -20.81 6.01
C MET A 203 15.87 -21.79 4.87
N VAL A 204 16.68 -21.33 3.91
CA VAL A 204 17.25 -22.09 2.79
C VAL A 204 18.76 -22.08 2.93
N ASN A 205 19.42 -23.23 2.80
CA ASN A 205 20.87 -23.22 2.66
C ASN A 205 21.28 -22.88 1.22
N ASP A 206 21.74 -21.65 0.98
CA ASP A 206 22.21 -21.17 -0.31
C ASP A 206 23.68 -21.53 -0.57
N SER A 207 24.34 -22.21 0.37
CA SER A 207 25.74 -22.58 0.21
C SER A 207 25.92 -23.66 -0.85
N LYS A 208 26.88 -23.43 -1.75
CA LYS A 208 27.43 -24.45 -2.65
C LYS A 208 28.57 -25.23 -2.00
N ASP A 209 29.06 -24.78 -0.84
CA ASP A 209 30.09 -25.44 -0.05
C ASP A 209 29.41 -26.32 1.03
N PRO A 210 29.53 -27.65 0.96
CA PRO A 210 28.88 -28.54 1.91
C PRO A 210 29.47 -28.45 3.31
N VAL A 211 30.61 -27.80 3.56
CA VAL A 211 31.15 -27.66 4.95
C VAL A 211 30.90 -26.28 5.57
N ALA A 212 30.33 -25.35 4.82
CA ALA A 212 30.07 -24.00 5.27
C ALA A 212 28.62 -23.60 4.93
N PRO A 213 27.65 -23.78 5.85
CA PRO A 213 26.28 -23.34 5.61
C PRO A 213 26.19 -21.84 5.32
N ASN A 214 25.24 -21.46 4.47
CA ASN A 214 24.86 -20.07 4.23
C ASN A 214 23.33 -20.00 4.21
N TRP A 215 22.74 -19.69 5.36
CA TRP A 215 21.29 -19.72 5.53
C TRP A 215 20.64 -18.40 5.08
N GLY A 216 19.84 -18.46 4.02
CA GLY A 216 18.99 -17.37 3.53
C GLY A 216 17.56 -17.49 4.06
N ALA A 217 16.97 -16.39 4.51
CA ALA A 217 15.60 -16.36 5.06
C ALA A 217 14.54 -16.10 3.98
N LEU A 218 13.43 -16.84 4.02
CA LEU A 218 12.31 -16.74 3.05
C LEU A 218 11.01 -16.17 3.63
N CYS A 219 11.02 -15.66 4.85
CA CYS A 219 9.79 -15.15 5.46
C CYS A 219 9.41 -13.80 4.89
N SER A 220 8.28 -13.80 4.19
CA SER A 220 7.67 -12.62 3.61
C SER A 220 6.68 -11.98 4.58
N SER A 221 7.06 -10.82 5.10
CA SER A 221 6.11 -9.71 5.21
C SER A 221 6.76 -8.48 4.59
N ASN A 222 6.13 -7.94 3.54
CA ASN A 222 6.63 -6.89 2.67
C ASN A 222 7.15 -5.65 3.43
N VAL A 223 8.47 -5.42 3.33
CA VAL A 223 9.40 -4.61 4.15
C VAL A 223 9.65 -5.16 5.57
N SER A 224 10.80 -5.83 5.73
CA SER A 224 11.35 -6.29 7.02
C SER A 224 11.27 -5.17 8.05
N THR A 225 10.76 -5.41 9.25
CA THR A 225 10.91 -4.44 10.35
C THR A 225 12.39 -4.32 10.65
N GLY A 226 12.89 -3.08 10.69
CA GLY A 226 14.30 -2.80 10.92
C GLY A 226 14.71 -3.30 12.29
N HIS A 227 15.78 -4.09 12.35
CA HIS A 227 16.45 -4.52 13.58
C HIS A 227 17.91 -4.09 13.55
N VAL A 228 18.43 -3.71 14.72
CA VAL A 228 19.85 -3.42 14.94
C VAL A 228 20.39 -4.26 16.10
N VAL A 229 21.70 -4.51 16.10
CA VAL A 229 22.37 -5.22 17.20
C VAL A 229 22.52 -4.29 18.41
N ASP A 230 22.88 -3.03 18.18
CA ASP A 230 23.07 -2.04 19.24
C ASP A 230 22.88 -0.59 18.71
N ILE A 231 22.50 0.31 19.61
CA ILE A 231 22.36 1.75 19.35
C ILE A 231 23.40 2.50 20.17
N GLN A 232 24.28 3.25 19.51
CA GLN A 232 25.44 3.88 20.14
C GLN A 232 25.12 5.31 20.59
N CYS A 233 24.17 5.47 21.52
CA CYS A 233 23.76 6.79 22.05
C CYS A 233 24.94 7.65 22.55
N ASP A 234 25.97 7.04 23.17
CA ASP A 234 27.14 7.75 23.71
C ASP A 234 28.04 8.34 22.62
N LEU A 235 27.91 7.87 21.37
CA LEU A 235 28.62 8.39 20.20
C LEU A 235 27.75 9.40 19.41
N GLY A 236 26.59 9.78 19.95
CA GLY A 236 25.68 10.72 19.31
C GLY A 236 26.31 12.11 19.15
N VAL A 237 26.25 12.66 17.93
CA VAL A 237 26.78 13.99 17.61
C VAL A 237 25.63 14.98 17.47
N VAL A 238 25.61 16.02 18.31
CA VAL A 238 24.63 17.11 18.23
C VAL A 238 25.11 18.20 17.27
N SER A 239 24.20 18.70 16.45
CA SER A 239 24.35 19.91 15.65
C SER A 239 23.37 20.98 16.14
N GLY A 240 23.88 22.19 16.37
CA GLY A 240 23.11 23.30 16.95
C GLY A 240 23.24 23.39 18.47
N ALA A 241 22.63 24.43 19.05
CA ALA A 241 22.61 24.69 20.48
C ALA A 241 21.16 24.88 20.96
N LEU A 242 20.91 24.53 22.22
CA LEU A 242 19.60 24.63 22.85
C LEU A 242 19.67 25.56 24.04
N HIS A 243 18.67 26.41 24.15
CA HIS A 243 18.59 27.45 25.17
C HIS A 243 17.21 27.49 25.83
N PRO A 244 17.13 27.66 27.16
CA PRO A 244 15.87 27.66 27.90
C PRO A 244 14.89 28.70 27.35
N GLY A 245 13.62 28.31 27.18
CA GLY A 245 12.57 29.22 26.71
C GLY A 245 12.63 29.58 25.22
N VAL A 246 13.68 29.18 24.49
CA VAL A 246 13.82 29.41 23.05
C VAL A 246 13.38 28.17 22.28
N MET A 247 12.53 28.34 21.27
CA MET A 247 12.10 27.24 20.41
C MET A 247 13.30 26.67 19.64
N ALA A 248 13.52 25.36 19.76
CA ALA A 248 14.54 24.64 19.02
C ALA A 248 14.27 24.73 17.51
N SER A 249 15.27 25.17 16.75
CA SER A 249 15.19 25.35 15.30
C SER A 249 16.52 24.96 14.66
N GLY A 250 16.48 24.09 13.66
CA GLY A 250 17.68 23.58 12.99
C GLY A 250 18.60 22.70 13.85
N VAL A 251 18.13 22.26 15.02
CA VAL A 251 18.89 21.39 15.92
C VAL A 251 18.66 19.94 15.52
N SER A 252 19.73 19.18 15.38
CA SER A 252 19.67 17.76 15.06
C SER A 252 20.70 16.94 15.83
N SER A 253 20.51 15.62 15.87
CA SER A 253 21.51 14.68 16.38
C SER A 253 21.69 13.53 15.41
N VAL A 254 22.93 13.08 15.24
CA VAL A 254 23.27 11.88 14.48
C VAL A 254 23.70 10.79 15.48
N ILE A 255 22.93 9.71 15.57
CA ILE A 255 23.20 8.59 16.47
C ILE A 255 23.55 7.35 15.64
N PRO A 256 24.77 6.79 15.79
CA PRO A 256 25.17 5.56 15.10
C PRO A 256 24.45 4.31 15.63
N TYR A 257 24.26 3.32 14.77
CA TYR A 257 23.83 1.97 15.11
C TYR A 257 24.73 0.92 14.43
N VAL A 258 24.76 -0.29 14.98
CA VAL A 258 25.51 -1.42 14.42
C VAL A 258 24.60 -2.60 14.06
N GLY A 259 24.97 -3.34 13.01
CA GLY A 259 24.29 -4.59 12.62
C GLY A 259 22.84 -4.42 12.15
N GLY A 260 22.54 -3.37 11.40
CA GLY A 260 21.26 -3.20 10.72
C GLY A 260 20.98 -4.32 9.71
N ASN A 261 19.71 -4.72 9.59
CA ASN A 261 19.24 -5.84 8.76
C ASN A 261 18.59 -5.41 7.43
N GLY A 262 18.68 -4.14 7.04
CA GLY A 262 18.06 -3.63 5.81
C GLY A 262 16.56 -3.36 5.90
N GLY A 263 15.93 -3.60 7.06
CA GLY A 263 14.49 -3.41 7.26
C GLY A 263 14.06 -1.96 7.47
N THR A 264 12.76 -1.67 7.32
CA THR A 264 12.14 -0.37 7.55
C THR A 264 11.79 -0.12 9.02
N TYR A 265 11.88 1.13 9.45
CA TYR A 265 11.42 1.58 10.76
C TYR A 265 10.45 2.75 10.59
N PRO A 266 9.39 2.84 11.42
CA PRO A 266 8.42 3.93 11.34
C PRO A 266 9.03 5.24 11.83
N SER A 267 8.38 6.36 11.51
CA SER A 267 8.70 7.61 12.21
C SER A 267 8.38 7.45 13.70
N SER A 268 9.16 8.12 14.55
CA SER A 268 9.05 8.04 16.01
C SER A 268 9.40 9.38 16.64
N ALA A 269 8.83 9.65 17.81
CA ALA A 269 9.07 10.87 18.57
C ALA A 269 9.34 10.52 20.03
N PHE A 270 10.42 11.07 20.58
CA PHE A 270 10.87 10.79 21.94
C PHE A 270 10.88 12.10 22.74
N ASN A 271 10.11 12.16 23.82
CA ASN A 271 10.06 13.35 24.67
C ASN A 271 11.27 13.40 25.61
N SER A 272 11.79 14.60 25.87
CA SER A 272 12.89 14.79 26.80
C SER A 272 12.48 14.64 28.28
N THR A 273 13.39 14.09 29.07
CA THR A 273 13.37 14.03 30.54
C THR A 273 14.56 14.80 31.12
N GLY A 274 14.53 15.13 32.42
CA GLY A 274 15.46 16.09 33.00
C GLY A 274 15.03 17.50 32.62
N VAL A 275 15.64 18.09 31.59
CA VAL A 275 15.07 19.27 30.91
C VAL A 275 13.93 18.82 29.99
N THR A 276 12.71 19.23 30.30
CA THR A 276 11.48 18.89 29.56
C THR A 276 11.16 19.87 28.44
N GLY A 277 10.22 19.51 27.56
CA GLY A 277 9.69 20.40 26.51
C GLY A 277 10.34 20.26 25.14
N LEU A 278 11.32 19.36 25.01
CA LEU A 278 11.92 18.97 23.73
C LEU A 278 11.40 17.62 23.24
N VAL A 279 11.42 17.44 21.93
CA VAL A 279 11.07 16.18 21.26
C VAL A 279 12.16 15.86 20.23
N ALA A 280 12.75 14.67 20.33
CA ALA A 280 13.63 14.12 19.30
C ALA A 280 12.77 13.33 18.29
N ASN A 281 12.70 13.82 17.06
CA ASN A 281 11.87 13.24 16.00
C ASN A 281 12.76 12.46 15.03
N LEU A 282 12.42 11.21 14.80
CA LEU A 282 13.02 10.36 13.79
C LEU A 282 12.00 10.17 12.66
N ASP A 283 12.39 10.49 11.43
CA ASP A 283 11.58 10.17 10.26
C ASP A 283 11.66 8.68 9.93
N GLY A 284 10.58 8.12 9.39
CA GLY A 284 10.56 6.72 8.98
C GLY A 284 11.48 6.47 7.79
N GLY A 285 12.13 5.31 7.75
CA GLY A 285 13.12 4.99 6.73
C GLY A 285 13.48 3.51 6.68
N SER A 286 14.60 3.19 6.03
CA SER A 286 15.18 1.84 5.98
C SER A 286 16.57 1.83 6.58
N LEU A 287 16.91 0.76 7.29
CA LEU A 287 18.25 0.50 7.78
C LEU A 287 19.18 0.14 6.63
N VAL A 288 20.46 0.43 6.80
CA VAL A 288 21.53 -0.13 5.96
C VAL A 288 21.86 -1.53 6.49
N ASN A 289 22.23 -2.45 5.60
CA ASN A 289 22.82 -3.73 6.01
C ASN A 289 24.20 -3.48 6.64
N GLY A 290 24.34 -3.74 7.95
CA GLY A 290 25.53 -3.41 8.72
C GLY A 290 25.40 -2.10 9.51
N ASN A 291 26.48 -1.33 9.62
CA ASN A 291 26.49 -0.12 10.47
C ASN A 291 25.91 1.09 9.73
N GLY A 292 25.21 1.96 10.45
CA GLY A 292 24.60 3.15 9.88
C GLY A 292 24.32 4.22 10.93
N ASN A 293 23.60 5.26 10.52
CA ASN A 293 23.27 6.40 11.37
C ASN A 293 21.77 6.71 11.31
N TRP A 294 21.20 7.11 12.43
CA TRP A 294 19.91 7.79 12.48
C TRP A 294 20.11 9.29 12.68
N ILE A 295 19.27 10.07 12.02
CA ILE A 295 19.26 11.52 12.15
C ILE A 295 17.97 11.91 12.86
N PHE A 296 18.10 12.51 14.03
CA PHE A 296 16.99 13.02 14.83
C PHE A 296 16.89 14.52 14.66
N THR A 297 15.70 15.02 14.35
CA THR A 297 15.39 16.46 14.37
C THR A 297 14.82 16.84 15.73
N ILE A 298 15.42 17.82 16.40
CA ILE A 298 15.01 18.25 17.73
C ILE A 298 14.08 19.45 17.62
N THR A 299 12.89 19.35 18.21
CA THR A 299 11.87 20.41 18.25
C THR A 299 11.41 20.68 19.68
N GLY A 300 10.66 21.76 19.89
CA GLY A 300 10.09 22.11 21.20
C GLY A 300 10.80 23.28 21.88
N VAL A 301 10.42 23.57 23.13
CA VAL A 301 10.97 24.68 23.94
C VAL A 301 11.48 24.07 25.25
N PRO A 302 12.79 24.06 25.52
CA PRO A 302 13.32 23.47 26.74
C PRO A 302 12.96 24.33 27.96
N SER A 303 12.56 23.67 29.03
CA SER A 303 12.01 24.33 30.23
C SER A 303 13.04 25.02 31.12
N ALA A 304 14.31 24.59 31.07
CA ALA A 304 15.39 25.12 31.90
C ALA A 304 16.78 24.77 31.32
N ILE A 305 17.83 25.35 31.91
CA ILE A 305 19.23 24.95 31.69
C ILE A 305 19.46 23.57 32.32
N GLY A 306 20.27 22.72 31.70
CA GLY A 306 20.62 21.40 32.22
C GLY A 306 20.82 20.36 31.13
N VAL A 307 20.53 19.10 31.43
CA VAL A 307 20.62 18.00 30.46
C VAL A 307 19.22 17.53 30.07
N ALA A 308 18.93 17.51 28.77
CA ALA A 308 17.75 16.87 28.20
C ALA A 308 18.12 15.43 27.79
N ALA A 309 17.43 14.45 28.38
CA ALA A 309 17.66 13.03 28.13
C ALA A 309 16.47 12.40 27.39
N PHE A 310 16.74 11.65 26.33
CA PHE A 310 15.77 11.01 25.45
C PHE A 310 15.95 9.50 25.52
N ASN A 311 14.91 8.77 25.94
CA ASN A 311 14.91 7.31 25.89
C ASN A 311 14.52 6.86 24.47
N ILE A 312 15.52 6.61 23.63
CA ILE A 312 15.35 6.20 22.24
C ILE A 312 15.02 4.71 22.20
N VAL A 313 13.96 4.36 21.47
CA VAL A 313 13.54 2.96 21.25
C VAL A 313 13.24 2.76 19.77
N VAL A 314 14.20 2.17 19.03
CA VAL A 314 14.13 1.94 17.58
C VAL A 314 14.89 0.65 17.27
N GLY A 315 14.48 -0.09 16.24
CA GLY A 315 15.27 -1.23 15.77
C GLY A 315 15.31 -2.43 16.74
N GLY A 316 14.33 -2.53 17.64
CA GLY A 316 14.29 -3.57 18.69
C GLY A 316 15.27 -3.35 19.85
N LYS A 317 15.92 -2.18 19.92
CA LYS A 317 16.86 -1.80 20.99
C LYS A 317 16.45 -0.47 21.62
N SER A 318 17.01 -0.19 22.80
CA SER A 318 16.83 1.07 23.48
C SER A 318 18.14 1.60 24.06
N CYS A 319 18.28 2.93 24.07
CA CYS A 319 19.38 3.62 24.74
C CYS A 319 18.94 5.03 25.18
N THR A 320 19.67 5.64 26.10
CA THR A 320 19.41 7.02 26.54
C THR A 320 20.39 7.98 25.88
N PHE A 321 19.89 8.86 25.03
CA PHE A 321 20.66 9.94 24.41
C PHE A 321 20.52 11.21 25.23
N SER A 322 21.63 11.89 25.54
CA SER A 322 21.62 13.13 26.35
C SER A 322 22.21 14.29 25.57
N MET A 323 21.59 15.47 25.68
CA MET A 323 22.11 16.71 25.10
C MET A 323 22.08 17.85 26.13
N PRO A 324 23.08 18.74 26.14
CA PRO A 324 23.08 19.90 27.02
C PRO A 324 22.13 21.00 26.50
N VAL A 325 21.38 21.59 27.42
CA VAL A 325 20.69 22.87 27.26
C VAL A 325 21.49 23.91 28.05
N VAL A 326 22.03 24.89 27.34
CA VAL A 326 22.95 25.90 27.88
C VAL A 326 22.26 27.26 27.95
N ASP A 327 22.81 28.17 28.75
CA ASP A 327 22.24 29.51 28.90
C ASP A 327 22.23 30.29 27.57
N PHE A 328 21.26 31.19 27.40
CA PHE A 328 21.20 32.08 26.23
C PHE A 328 22.05 33.33 26.52
N THR A 329 23.33 33.28 26.18
CA THR A 329 24.27 34.37 26.47
C THR A 329 24.21 35.51 25.45
N ALA A 330 23.72 35.25 24.23
CA ALA A 330 23.62 36.28 23.19
C ALA A 330 22.62 37.37 23.55
N SER A 331 23.06 38.63 23.54
CA SER A 331 22.20 39.77 23.88
C SER A 331 22.48 40.97 22.98
N ILE A 332 21.42 41.72 22.68
CA ILE A 332 21.46 43.01 21.99
C ILE A 332 20.71 44.05 22.84
N SER A 333 21.04 45.33 22.66
CA SER A 333 20.37 46.43 23.37
C SER A 333 19.09 46.89 22.65
N SER A 334 19.10 46.94 21.32
CA SER A 334 17.93 47.33 20.52
C SER A 334 17.96 46.72 19.12
N LEU A 335 16.78 46.61 18.51
CA LEU A 335 16.57 46.31 17.09
C LEU A 335 16.11 47.59 16.38
N ASP A 336 16.59 47.83 15.16
CA ASP A 336 16.12 48.92 14.29
C ASP A 336 15.28 48.34 13.14
N CYS A 337 14.03 47.98 13.44
CA CYS A 337 13.10 47.44 12.45
C CYS A 337 12.70 48.45 11.35
N ASN A 338 12.89 49.75 11.55
CA ASN A 338 12.58 50.75 10.52
C ASN A 338 13.66 50.82 9.44
N ALA A 339 14.89 50.44 9.78
CA ALA A 339 16.01 50.31 8.84
C ALA A 339 16.16 48.87 8.29
N ALA A 340 15.17 48.00 8.54
CA ALA A 340 15.22 46.63 8.02
C ALA A 340 14.88 46.58 6.53
N GLU A 341 15.59 45.73 5.79
CA GLU A 341 15.53 45.70 4.33
C GLU A 341 15.33 44.27 3.80
N PHE A 342 14.35 44.11 2.93
CA PHE A 342 14.19 42.91 2.11
C PHE A 342 15.05 42.98 0.86
N SER A 343 15.68 41.86 0.50
CA SER A 343 16.43 41.72 -0.74
C SER A 343 16.18 40.34 -1.37
N PRO A 344 15.44 40.26 -2.49
CA PRO A 344 14.83 41.37 -3.24
C PRO A 344 13.73 42.11 -2.48
N SER A 345 13.52 43.40 -2.76
CA SER A 345 12.49 44.23 -2.09
C SER A 345 11.06 43.86 -2.49
N ASN A 346 10.87 43.33 -3.69
CA ASN A 346 9.56 42.99 -4.21
C ASN A 346 9.16 41.58 -3.79
N ILE A 347 8.03 41.48 -3.10
CA ILE A 347 7.42 40.22 -2.66
C ILE A 347 6.05 40.15 -3.30
N THR A 348 5.80 39.15 -4.16
CA THR A 348 4.54 39.03 -4.91
C THR A 348 3.70 37.85 -4.39
N GLN A 349 2.42 38.08 -4.13
CA GLN A 349 1.49 37.02 -3.73
C GLN A 349 1.40 35.92 -4.80
N GLY A 350 1.55 34.67 -4.38
CA GLY A 350 1.45 33.50 -5.24
C GLY A 350 2.72 33.17 -6.03
N GLU A 351 3.76 34.01 -5.98
CA GLU A 351 5.06 33.73 -6.59
C GLU A 351 6.06 33.22 -5.54
N ALA A 352 6.95 32.31 -5.95
CA ALA A 352 8.02 31.86 -5.06
C ALA A 352 9.00 33.01 -4.79
N TYR A 353 9.25 33.28 -3.52
CA TYR A 353 10.24 34.23 -3.05
C TYR A 353 11.46 33.48 -2.50
N THR A 354 12.65 33.95 -2.83
CA THR A 354 13.92 33.53 -2.24
C THR A 354 14.79 34.75 -2.11
N GLY A 355 15.10 35.13 -0.88
CA GLY A 355 15.81 36.36 -0.57
C GLY A 355 16.24 36.42 0.88
N THR A 356 16.50 37.62 1.36
CA THR A 356 16.93 37.88 2.73
C THR A 356 16.14 39.04 3.33
N LEU A 357 16.02 39.02 4.66
CA LEU A 357 15.61 40.16 5.46
C LEU A 357 16.78 40.52 6.39
N LYS A 358 17.34 41.71 6.20
CA LYS A 358 18.39 42.27 7.06
C LYS A 358 17.75 43.15 8.12
N VAL A 359 18.02 42.89 9.39
CA VAL A 359 17.51 43.66 10.54
C VAL A 359 18.69 44.20 11.35
N PRO A 360 18.98 45.51 11.31
CA PRO A 360 20.06 46.10 12.10
C PRO A 360 19.78 46.05 13.61
N TYR A 361 20.83 45.93 14.42
CA TYR A 361 20.78 46.00 15.87
C TYR A 361 21.93 46.81 16.47
N SER A 362 21.77 47.21 17.73
CA SER A 362 22.81 47.85 18.54
C SER A 362 23.08 47.10 19.84
N GLY A 363 24.27 47.31 20.42
CA GLY A 363 24.71 46.73 21.68
C GLY A 363 24.85 45.20 21.71
N GLY A 364 25.23 44.57 20.60
CA GLY A 364 25.59 43.16 20.55
C GLY A 364 26.84 42.85 21.37
N ASN A 365 26.84 41.67 22.02
CA ASN A 365 27.86 41.29 22.99
C ASN A 365 28.92 40.31 22.49
N GLY A 366 28.94 39.96 21.20
CA GLY A 366 29.97 39.05 20.65
C GLY A 366 29.68 37.56 20.81
N GLU A 367 28.58 37.20 21.47
CA GLU A 367 28.25 35.80 21.78
C GLU A 367 27.59 35.07 20.59
N GLN A 368 27.68 33.74 20.58
CA GLN A 368 27.05 32.88 19.59
C GLN A 368 25.54 32.73 19.87
N TYR A 369 24.73 32.70 18.82
CA TYR A 369 23.31 32.41 18.90
C TYR A 369 22.91 31.23 18.01
N SER A 370 21.93 30.45 18.46
CA SER A 370 21.36 29.34 17.71
C SER A 370 20.52 29.84 16.52
N GLN A 371 20.30 28.96 15.54
CA GLN A 371 19.34 29.22 14.48
C GLN A 371 17.95 29.50 15.08
N GLN A 372 17.21 30.40 14.44
CA GLN A 372 15.81 30.68 14.74
C GLN A 372 15.00 30.67 13.44
N SER A 373 13.77 30.16 13.49
CA SER A 373 12.89 30.13 12.33
C SER A 373 11.44 30.35 12.72
N PHE A 374 10.70 31.07 11.87
CA PHE A 374 9.26 31.27 11.99
C PHE A 374 8.63 31.52 10.62
N THR A 375 7.30 31.37 10.53
CA THR A 375 6.56 31.57 9.29
C THR A 375 5.59 32.74 9.43
N LYS A 376 5.54 33.63 8.43
CA LYS A 376 4.57 34.72 8.33
C LYS A 376 4.11 34.84 6.87
N ASN A 377 2.79 34.88 6.65
CA ASN A 377 2.18 35.03 5.33
C ASN A 377 2.69 34.02 4.27
N GLY A 378 3.02 32.78 4.64
CA GLY A 378 3.56 31.78 3.72
C GLY A 378 5.06 31.92 3.40
N LEU A 379 5.74 32.89 3.99
CA LEU A 379 7.20 33.03 3.98
C LEU A 379 7.79 32.47 5.27
N VAL A 380 8.83 31.67 5.14
CA VAL A 380 9.64 31.12 6.23
C VAL A 380 10.88 32.01 6.38
N PHE A 381 11.02 32.61 7.55
CA PHE A 381 12.15 33.46 7.93
C PHE A 381 13.08 32.62 8.80
N THR A 382 14.32 32.42 8.36
CA THR A 382 15.31 31.62 9.09
C THR A 382 16.55 32.47 9.34
N LEU A 383 16.80 32.83 10.59
CA LEU A 383 18.07 33.38 11.03
C LEU A 383 19.04 32.20 11.26
N PRO A 384 20.09 32.03 10.44
CA PRO A 384 21.04 30.93 10.62
C PRO A 384 21.81 31.05 11.95
N VAL A 385 22.46 29.97 12.38
CA VAL A 385 23.43 30.05 13.49
C VAL A 385 24.49 31.11 13.18
N GLY A 386 24.86 31.91 14.17
CA GLY A 386 25.80 33.00 13.97
C GLY A 386 26.39 33.52 15.26
N VAL A 387 27.25 34.54 15.13
CA VAL A 387 27.88 35.24 16.25
C VAL A 387 27.53 36.71 16.13
N LEU A 388 27.08 37.32 17.23
CA LEU A 388 26.79 38.75 17.24
C LEU A 388 28.08 39.55 17.00
N ALA A 389 28.00 40.63 16.25
CA ALA A 389 29.02 41.65 16.23
C ALA A 389 29.03 42.38 17.59
N VAL A 390 30.21 42.82 18.02
CA VAL A 390 30.32 43.67 19.20
C VAL A 390 29.84 45.08 18.85
N ASN A 391 28.94 45.64 19.67
CA ASN A 391 28.21 46.89 19.42
C ASN A 391 27.15 46.75 18.31
N ASN A 392 27.41 47.21 17.09
CA ASN A 392 26.39 47.27 16.04
C ASN A 392 26.60 46.14 15.03
N GLY A 393 25.50 45.59 14.52
CA GLY A 393 25.53 44.56 13.51
C GLY A 393 24.15 44.33 12.90
N ASP A 394 24.04 43.25 12.12
CA ASP A 394 22.81 42.88 11.42
C ASP A 394 22.42 41.44 11.74
N LEU A 395 21.12 41.20 11.98
CA LEU A 395 20.54 39.87 11.90
C LEU A 395 20.09 39.63 10.46
N LEU A 396 20.70 38.65 9.79
CA LEU A 396 20.40 38.31 8.40
C LEU A 396 19.53 37.05 8.35
N TYR A 397 18.25 37.23 8.06
CA TYR A 397 17.30 36.14 7.87
C TYR A 397 17.30 35.70 6.41
N ASN A 398 17.40 34.40 6.15
CA ASN A 398 17.06 33.78 4.88
C ASN A 398 15.54 33.65 4.79
N VAL A 399 14.94 34.14 3.71
CA VAL A 399 13.50 34.19 3.54
C VAL A 399 13.12 33.41 2.28
N VAL A 400 12.33 32.37 2.45
CA VAL A 400 11.85 31.51 1.35
C VAL A 400 10.36 31.20 1.50
N GLY A 401 9.65 31.01 0.41
CA GLY A 401 8.25 30.56 0.44
C GLY A 401 7.41 31.20 -0.65
N THR A 402 6.10 31.11 -0.50
CA THR A 402 5.14 31.69 -1.45
C THR A 402 4.12 32.51 -0.66
N PRO A 403 4.14 33.85 -0.79
CA PRO A 403 3.24 34.70 -0.03
C PRO A 403 1.78 34.39 -0.31
N THR A 404 0.97 34.23 0.73
CA THR A 404 -0.42 33.76 0.62
C THR A 404 -1.45 34.89 0.47
N GLY A 405 -1.15 36.08 1.00
CA GLY A 405 -1.99 37.27 0.94
C GLY A 405 -1.17 38.48 0.49
N ALA A 406 -1.82 39.43 -0.18
CA ALA A 406 -1.25 40.72 -0.57
C ALA A 406 -1.58 41.83 0.46
N GLY A 407 -0.88 42.96 0.36
CA GLY A 407 -1.00 44.12 1.22
C GLY A 407 0.14 44.25 2.24
N ASP A 408 -0.07 45.07 3.25
CA ASP A 408 0.90 45.32 4.32
C ASP A 408 1.14 44.05 5.16
N MET A 409 2.40 43.76 5.44
CA MET A 409 2.84 42.62 6.22
C MET A 409 3.72 43.07 7.37
N GLU A 410 3.23 42.87 8.60
CA GLU A 410 4.05 43.04 9.81
C GLU A 410 4.77 41.73 10.16
N VAL A 411 6.10 41.75 10.09
CA VAL A 411 6.98 40.64 10.45
C VAL A 411 7.51 40.85 11.87
N PRO A 412 7.05 40.05 12.85
CA PRO A 412 7.52 40.17 14.23
C PRO A 412 8.93 39.62 14.35
N ILE A 413 9.89 40.48 14.69
CA ILE A 413 11.27 40.09 14.99
C ILE A 413 11.44 40.08 16.50
N THR A 414 11.94 38.98 17.03
CA THR A 414 12.29 38.84 18.45
C THR A 414 13.66 38.19 18.55
N PHE A 415 14.55 38.76 19.36
CA PHE A 415 15.86 38.21 19.66
C PHE A 415 16.18 38.43 21.14
N GLY A 416 16.31 37.34 21.91
CA GLY A 416 16.36 37.41 23.36
C GLY A 416 15.11 38.08 23.91
N ASN A 417 15.29 39.16 24.68
CA ASN A 417 14.19 39.94 25.27
C ASN A 417 13.80 41.19 24.45
N VAL A 418 14.41 41.40 23.28
CA VAL A 418 14.15 42.57 22.42
C VAL A 418 13.27 42.17 21.26
N SER A 419 12.23 42.95 20.97
CA SER A 419 11.33 42.71 19.84
C SER A 419 10.90 44.01 19.15
N CYS A 420 10.62 43.92 17.84
CA CYS A 420 9.97 44.96 17.04
C CYS A 420 9.31 44.35 15.80
N ASN A 421 8.48 45.12 15.09
CA ASN A 421 7.84 44.69 13.84
C ASN A 421 8.53 45.35 12.64
N VAL A 422 8.98 44.53 11.69
CA VAL A 422 9.41 45.01 10.37
C VAL A 422 8.19 45.10 9.46
N ASN A 423 8.04 46.25 8.79
CA ASN A 423 6.99 46.43 7.80
C ASN A 423 7.50 45.98 6.43
N GLY A 424 6.78 45.06 5.78
CA GLY A 424 6.95 44.70 4.38
C GLY A 424 5.65 44.91 3.61
N ILE A 425 5.73 44.98 2.29
CA ILE A 425 4.56 45.06 1.40
C ILE A 425 4.59 43.85 0.48
N VAL A 426 3.50 43.10 0.44
CA VAL A 426 3.31 42.03 -0.53
C VAL A 426 2.42 42.55 -1.65
N THR A 427 2.96 42.69 -2.86
CA THR A 427 2.19 43.12 -4.01
C THR A 427 1.25 42.02 -4.47
N ALA A 428 0.02 42.37 -4.85
CA ALA A 428 -0.90 41.41 -5.43
C ALA A 428 -0.33 40.82 -6.73
N GLY A 429 -0.36 39.49 -6.85
CA GLY A 429 0.04 38.84 -8.10
C GLY A 429 -0.88 39.26 -9.23
N ALA A 430 -0.32 39.69 -10.36
CA ALA A 430 -1.12 40.20 -11.49
C ALA A 430 -1.89 39.10 -12.22
N SER A 431 -1.34 37.87 -12.25
CA SER A 431 -1.93 36.76 -13.00
C SER A 431 -1.69 35.39 -12.37
N VAL A 432 -2.45 34.39 -12.79
CA VAL A 432 -2.40 33.01 -12.28
C VAL A 432 -2.71 31.99 -13.37
N ILE A 433 -1.92 30.93 -13.47
CA ILE A 433 -2.24 29.77 -14.32
C ILE A 433 -3.04 28.76 -13.47
N MET A 434 -4.19 28.35 -14.00
CA MET A 434 -5.10 27.40 -13.35
C MET A 434 -5.02 26.03 -14.04
N CYS A 435 -5.41 24.97 -13.32
CA CYS A 435 -5.38 23.60 -13.84
C CYS A 435 -6.20 23.48 -15.14
N GLY A 436 -5.71 22.67 -16.09
CA GLY A 436 -6.35 22.45 -17.39
C GLY A 436 -6.05 23.51 -18.45
N SER A 437 -5.15 24.47 -18.18
CA SER A 437 -4.72 25.50 -19.12
C SER A 437 -3.23 25.84 -18.94
N THR A 438 -2.59 26.30 -20.02
CA THR A 438 -1.26 26.93 -19.99
C THR A 438 -1.34 28.46 -19.99
N LYS A 439 -2.55 29.02 -20.11
CA LYS A 439 -2.80 30.46 -20.17
C LYS A 439 -3.04 31.02 -18.77
N ALA A 440 -2.53 32.23 -18.52
CA ALA A 440 -2.66 32.91 -17.25
C ALA A 440 -3.90 33.79 -17.21
N TRP A 441 -4.71 33.66 -16.17
CA TRP A 441 -5.84 34.53 -15.88
C TRP A 441 -5.36 35.77 -15.12
N MET A 442 -5.91 36.95 -15.40
CA MET A 442 -5.74 38.10 -14.52
C MET A 442 -6.37 37.82 -13.15
N ARG A 443 -5.71 38.23 -12.06
CA ARG A 443 -6.24 38.01 -10.70
C ARG A 443 -7.25 39.06 -10.24
N HIS A 444 -7.44 40.14 -11.01
CA HIS A 444 -8.53 41.11 -10.81
C HIS A 444 -9.47 41.19 -12.01
N ASN A 445 -10.71 41.63 -11.75
CA ASN A 445 -11.63 42.01 -12.83
C ASN A 445 -11.11 43.24 -13.56
N LEU A 446 -11.42 43.37 -14.84
CA LEU A 446 -11.00 44.53 -15.61
C LEU A 446 -11.63 45.82 -15.02
N GLY A 447 -10.79 46.80 -14.69
CA GLY A 447 -11.20 48.06 -14.05
C GLY A 447 -11.28 48.02 -12.52
N ALA A 448 -10.80 46.95 -11.88
CA ALA A 448 -10.66 46.85 -10.43
C ALA A 448 -9.36 47.53 -9.92
N ASN A 449 -9.33 47.85 -8.62
CA ASN A 449 -8.09 48.25 -7.94
C ASN A 449 -7.16 47.04 -7.75
N THR A 450 -6.02 47.06 -8.43
CA THR A 450 -5.03 45.97 -8.43
C THR A 450 -4.08 45.97 -7.24
N ASP A 451 -4.09 47.03 -6.42
CA ASP A 451 -3.26 47.12 -5.22
C ASP A 451 -3.82 46.29 -4.05
N LEU A 452 -5.11 45.94 -4.13
CA LEU A 452 -5.81 45.14 -3.13
C LEU A 452 -5.66 43.64 -3.41
N ASP A 453 -5.71 42.82 -2.35
CA ASP A 453 -5.65 41.36 -2.50
C ASP A 453 -6.84 40.84 -3.34
N PRO A 454 -6.60 40.20 -4.49
CA PRO A 454 -7.65 39.68 -5.36
C PRO A 454 -8.49 38.57 -4.72
N ASP A 455 -7.97 37.91 -3.67
CA ASP A 455 -8.66 36.84 -2.96
C ASP A 455 -9.48 37.32 -1.75
N ILE A 456 -9.50 38.62 -1.48
CA ILE A 456 -10.32 39.23 -0.42
C ILE A 456 -11.42 40.10 -1.07
N PRO A 457 -12.67 39.61 -1.16
CA PRO A 457 -13.76 40.35 -1.76
C PRO A 457 -14.05 41.66 -1.01
N VAL A 458 -13.77 42.76 -1.71
CA VAL A 458 -14.11 44.13 -1.33
C VAL A 458 -14.64 44.87 -2.55
N LYS A 459 -15.35 45.96 -2.32
CA LYS A 459 -16.01 46.75 -3.38
C LYS A 459 -15.07 47.06 -4.55
N ASP A 460 -13.85 47.49 -4.25
CA ASP A 460 -12.92 48.02 -5.26
C ASP A 460 -12.30 46.92 -6.15
N ILE A 461 -12.43 45.64 -5.81
CA ILE A 461 -11.95 44.54 -6.67
C ILE A 461 -12.99 44.00 -7.66
N HIS A 462 -14.22 44.51 -7.63
CA HIS A 462 -15.33 44.00 -8.45
C HIS A 462 -15.20 44.38 -9.94
N GLY A 463 -14.47 45.45 -10.26
CA GLY A 463 -14.24 45.93 -11.61
C GLY A 463 -15.47 46.56 -12.27
N ASN A 464 -15.35 46.83 -13.57
CA ASN A 464 -16.37 47.50 -14.36
C ASN A 464 -17.27 46.51 -15.11
N TYR A 465 -18.43 47.00 -15.56
CA TYR A 465 -19.36 46.29 -16.43
C TYR A 465 -19.14 46.71 -17.88
N TYR A 466 -19.09 45.73 -18.77
CA TYR A 466 -18.91 45.93 -20.20
C TYR A 466 -20.08 45.30 -20.96
N GLN A 467 -20.44 45.89 -22.09
CA GLN A 467 -21.36 45.26 -23.04
C GLN A 467 -20.57 44.40 -24.01
N TRP A 468 -21.16 43.30 -24.47
CA TRP A 468 -20.46 42.35 -25.33
C TRP A 468 -20.02 43.00 -26.64
N GLY A 469 -18.77 42.78 -27.02
CA GLY A 469 -18.18 43.26 -28.27
C GLY A 469 -17.78 44.74 -28.27
N LYS A 470 -17.64 45.38 -27.11
CA LYS A 470 -17.27 46.79 -26.98
C LYS A 470 -16.09 46.97 -26.02
N ASP A 471 -15.26 47.97 -26.30
CA ASP A 471 -14.08 48.33 -25.51
C ASP A 471 -14.36 49.47 -24.49
N ILE A 472 -15.60 49.96 -24.47
CA ILE A 472 -16.03 51.08 -23.62
C ILE A 472 -16.67 50.55 -22.34
N ILE A 473 -16.34 51.16 -21.21
CA ILE A 473 -16.99 50.91 -19.91
C ILE A 473 -18.47 51.30 -20.00
N ALA A 474 -19.36 50.34 -19.76
CA ALA A 474 -20.81 50.57 -19.81
C ALA A 474 -21.38 51.04 -18.46
N ALA A 475 -20.81 50.53 -17.36
CA ALA A 475 -21.12 50.97 -15.99
C ALA A 475 -19.96 50.62 -15.05
N THR A 476 -19.91 51.27 -13.90
CA THR A 476 -18.99 50.98 -12.79
C THR A 476 -19.74 50.36 -11.62
N ILE A 477 -19.02 49.84 -10.63
CA ILE A 477 -19.64 49.31 -9.41
C ILE A 477 -20.47 50.34 -8.63
N ASP A 478 -20.15 51.63 -8.82
CA ASP A 478 -20.81 52.80 -8.23
C ASP A 478 -21.97 53.36 -9.06
N THR A 479 -22.21 52.81 -10.25
CA THR A 479 -23.33 53.25 -11.10
C THR A 479 -24.64 52.83 -10.41
N THR A 480 -25.26 53.74 -9.66
CA THR A 480 -26.57 53.54 -9.06
C THR A 480 -27.62 53.53 -10.17
N PRO A 481 -28.25 52.40 -10.49
CA PRO A 481 -29.44 52.45 -11.31
C PRO A 481 -30.54 53.07 -10.44
N PRO A 482 -31.27 54.09 -10.91
CA PRO A 482 -32.54 54.45 -10.30
C PRO A 482 -33.46 53.21 -10.30
N PRO A 483 -34.40 53.09 -9.34
CA PRO A 483 -35.46 52.10 -9.42
C PRO A 483 -36.19 52.17 -10.77
N GLY A 484 -35.99 51.16 -11.64
CA GLY A 484 -36.56 51.15 -13.00
C GLY A 484 -35.62 50.68 -14.13
N LEU A 485 -36.09 50.85 -15.38
CA LEU A 485 -35.42 50.42 -16.61
C LEU A 485 -34.02 51.03 -16.78
N VAL A 486 -33.09 50.23 -17.33
CA VAL A 486 -31.70 50.59 -17.69
C VAL A 486 -31.60 51.79 -18.65
N THR A 487 -32.73 52.24 -19.22
CA THR A 487 -32.85 53.44 -20.07
C THR A 487 -32.42 54.75 -19.39
N THR A 488 -32.12 54.73 -18.09
CA THR A 488 -31.65 55.88 -17.30
C THR A 488 -30.14 55.87 -17.04
N VAL A 489 -29.42 54.80 -17.39
CA VAL A 489 -27.95 54.76 -17.31
C VAL A 489 -27.37 55.54 -18.49
N SER A 490 -26.80 56.71 -18.21
CA SER A 490 -26.19 57.57 -19.23
C SER A 490 -25.11 56.82 -20.00
N GLY A 491 -25.18 56.86 -21.34
CA GLY A 491 -24.21 56.19 -22.22
C GLY A 491 -24.49 54.72 -22.52
N TRP A 492 -25.58 54.13 -22.00
CA TRP A 492 -25.93 52.74 -22.31
C TRP A 492 -26.29 52.55 -23.79
N ASN A 493 -25.61 51.63 -24.47
CA ASN A 493 -25.78 51.44 -25.90
C ASN A 493 -26.67 50.21 -26.20
N PHE A 494 -27.84 50.47 -26.78
CA PHE A 494 -28.86 49.46 -27.09
C PHE A 494 -28.66 48.75 -28.44
N THR A 495 -27.64 49.11 -29.21
CA THR A 495 -27.28 48.43 -30.45
C THR A 495 -26.36 47.24 -30.12
N PRO A 496 -26.76 46.00 -30.47
CA PRO A 496 -25.90 44.84 -30.33
C PRO A 496 -24.65 44.96 -31.21
N ALA A 497 -23.48 44.61 -30.66
CA ALA A 497 -22.25 44.54 -31.45
C ALA A 497 -22.33 43.42 -32.50
N ALA A 498 -21.56 43.54 -33.60
CA ALA A 498 -21.50 42.53 -34.66
C ALA A 498 -20.81 41.25 -34.19
N ASN A 499 -20.97 40.14 -34.92
CA ASN A 499 -20.17 38.92 -34.65
C ASN A 499 -18.69 39.21 -34.78
N GLN A 500 -17.85 38.37 -34.15
CA GLN A 500 -16.39 38.52 -34.15
C GLN A 500 -15.88 39.83 -33.52
N SER A 501 -16.73 40.56 -32.77
CA SER A 501 -16.34 41.87 -32.23
C SER A 501 -15.17 41.77 -31.25
N TRP A 502 -15.10 40.76 -30.39
CA TRP A 502 -13.97 40.52 -29.47
C TRP A 502 -12.99 39.44 -29.93
N ASN A 503 -13.46 38.47 -30.71
CA ASN A 503 -12.65 37.39 -31.24
C ASN A 503 -12.86 37.24 -32.76
N SER A 504 -11.86 37.58 -33.56
CA SER A 504 -11.89 37.36 -35.01
C SER A 504 -11.42 35.95 -35.44
N GLY A 505 -10.97 35.14 -34.48
CA GLY A 505 -10.55 33.76 -34.66
C GLY A 505 -11.65 32.74 -34.36
N THR A 506 -11.24 31.59 -33.80
CA THR A 506 -12.16 30.51 -33.41
C THR A 506 -12.19 30.32 -31.90
N VAL A 507 -13.09 29.48 -31.38
CA VAL A 507 -13.12 29.12 -29.94
C VAL A 507 -11.85 28.43 -29.45
N SER A 508 -11.10 27.75 -30.34
CA SER A 508 -9.86 27.04 -29.98
C SER A 508 -8.60 27.81 -30.36
N THR A 509 -8.71 28.77 -31.27
CA THR A 509 -7.62 29.67 -31.70
C THR A 509 -8.14 31.11 -31.74
N PRO A 510 -8.46 31.69 -30.57
CA PRO A 510 -8.99 33.04 -30.49
C PRO A 510 -7.95 34.08 -30.90
N VAL A 511 -8.40 35.12 -31.59
CA VAL A 511 -7.59 36.25 -32.06
C VAL A 511 -8.26 37.53 -31.55
N LYS A 512 -7.54 38.26 -30.70
CA LYS A 512 -8.01 39.50 -30.10
C LYS A 512 -8.22 40.58 -31.17
N THR A 513 -9.27 41.38 -31.02
CA THR A 513 -9.57 42.53 -31.88
C THR A 513 -9.37 43.86 -31.14
N ALA A 514 -9.56 44.98 -31.84
CA ALA A 514 -9.51 46.31 -31.23
C ALA A 514 -10.65 46.58 -30.24
N ASN A 515 -11.80 45.89 -30.35
CA ASN A 515 -12.92 46.11 -29.43
C ASN A 515 -12.79 45.29 -28.13
N ASP A 516 -11.80 44.39 -28.02
CA ASP A 516 -11.54 43.62 -26.80
C ASP A 516 -10.88 44.53 -25.75
N PRO A 517 -11.54 44.78 -24.59
CA PRO A 517 -11.07 45.77 -23.63
C PRO A 517 -9.91 45.28 -22.75
N CYS A 518 -9.50 44.02 -22.84
CA CYS A 518 -8.40 43.52 -22.01
C CYS A 518 -7.09 44.23 -22.36
N PRO A 519 -6.12 44.32 -21.43
CA PRO A 519 -4.83 44.97 -21.68
C PRO A 519 -3.98 44.17 -22.70
N ILE A 520 -2.84 44.75 -23.11
CA ILE A 520 -1.88 44.07 -23.99
C ILE A 520 -1.47 42.70 -23.39
N ASN A 521 -1.29 41.69 -24.25
CA ASN A 521 -1.03 40.29 -23.88
C ASN A 521 -2.20 39.54 -23.23
N TYR A 522 -3.36 40.17 -23.07
CA TYR A 522 -4.57 39.57 -22.53
C TYR A 522 -5.77 39.80 -23.45
N ARG A 523 -6.75 38.91 -23.39
CA ARG A 523 -8.02 38.98 -24.13
C ARG A 523 -9.20 38.49 -23.28
N VAL A 524 -10.42 38.72 -23.76
CA VAL A 524 -11.62 38.11 -23.18
C VAL A 524 -11.58 36.59 -23.43
N PRO A 525 -11.75 35.76 -22.38
CA PRO A 525 -11.68 34.30 -22.48
C PRO A 525 -12.80 33.74 -23.35
N THR A 526 -12.56 32.59 -23.97
CA THR A 526 -13.60 31.84 -24.68
C THR A 526 -14.44 31.03 -23.69
N ASN A 527 -15.63 30.60 -24.09
CA ASN A 527 -16.48 29.74 -23.27
C ASN A 527 -15.84 28.37 -23.00
N LYS A 528 -14.98 27.87 -23.91
CA LYS A 528 -14.19 26.65 -23.69
C LYS A 528 -13.17 26.83 -22.56
N GLU A 529 -12.58 28.01 -22.43
CA GLU A 529 -11.61 28.32 -21.37
C GLU A 529 -12.30 28.46 -20.01
N TRP A 530 -13.48 29.06 -19.96
CA TRP A 530 -14.32 29.03 -18.76
C TRP A 530 -14.70 27.60 -18.37
N LEU A 531 -15.01 26.73 -19.35
CA LEU A 531 -15.31 25.32 -19.10
C LEU A 531 -14.10 24.55 -18.59
N ALA A 532 -12.92 24.81 -19.13
CA ALA A 532 -11.67 24.24 -18.64
C ALA A 532 -11.38 24.67 -17.20
N LEU A 533 -11.55 25.96 -16.88
CA LEU A 533 -11.43 26.46 -15.50
C LEU A 533 -12.40 25.72 -14.57
N HIS A 534 -13.67 25.59 -14.95
CA HIS A 534 -14.67 24.95 -14.11
C HIS A 534 -14.42 23.45 -13.88
N ASN A 535 -14.10 22.71 -14.94
CA ASN A 535 -14.01 21.25 -14.87
C ASN A 535 -12.71 20.73 -14.26
N ASN A 536 -11.63 21.51 -14.30
CA ASN A 536 -10.30 21.06 -13.88
C ASN A 536 -9.83 21.65 -12.54
N ASN A 537 -10.66 22.47 -11.88
CA ASN A 537 -10.27 23.16 -10.64
C ASN A 537 -11.31 22.92 -9.53
N THR A 538 -10.86 22.98 -8.27
CA THR A 538 -11.75 22.81 -7.12
C THR A 538 -12.46 24.13 -6.82
N LEU A 539 -13.79 24.14 -6.77
CA LEU A 539 -14.58 25.33 -6.48
C LEU A 539 -14.91 25.45 -4.99
N LYS A 540 -14.74 26.66 -4.45
CA LYS A 540 -15.17 27.06 -3.10
C LYS A 540 -15.96 28.37 -3.15
N ARG A 541 -16.73 28.64 -2.10
CA ARG A 541 -17.44 29.90 -1.89
C ARG A 541 -16.89 30.60 -0.65
N ILE A 542 -16.71 31.91 -0.74
CA ILE A 542 -16.36 32.77 0.39
C ILE A 542 -17.39 33.89 0.51
N GLY A 543 -17.61 34.38 1.73
CA GLY A 543 -18.60 35.41 2.05
C GLY A 543 -20.05 34.93 2.12
N THR A 544 -20.98 35.88 2.17
CA THR A 544 -22.40 35.61 2.36
C THR A 544 -23.15 35.74 1.03
N PHE A 545 -23.61 34.62 0.48
CA PHE A 545 -24.30 34.55 -0.83
C PHE A 545 -25.76 35.03 -0.75
N VAL A 546 -25.96 36.28 -0.36
CA VAL A 546 -27.27 36.92 -0.20
C VAL A 546 -27.33 38.21 -1.01
N SER A 547 -28.48 38.48 -1.63
CA SER A 547 -28.72 39.72 -2.37
C SER A 547 -28.56 40.95 -1.49
N GLY A 548 -27.75 41.91 -1.93
CA GLY A 548 -27.69 43.23 -1.32
C GLY A 548 -26.83 44.19 -2.12
N ALA A 549 -27.31 45.42 -2.35
CA ALA A 549 -26.56 46.45 -3.08
C ALA A 549 -25.22 46.82 -2.40
N ALA A 550 -25.13 46.64 -1.08
CA ALA A 550 -23.92 46.87 -0.29
C ALA A 550 -23.10 45.59 -0.03
N ASN A 551 -23.53 44.43 -0.56
CA ASN A 551 -22.84 43.17 -0.31
C ASN A 551 -21.69 42.97 -1.31
N PHE A 552 -20.47 43.29 -0.88
CA PHE A 552 -19.23 43.12 -1.66
C PHE A 552 -18.35 41.98 -1.12
N ASN A 553 -18.85 41.20 -0.16
CA ASN A 553 -18.00 40.28 0.60
C ASN A 553 -17.99 38.84 0.07
N SER A 554 -18.73 38.55 -1.00
CA SER A 554 -18.91 37.19 -1.52
C SER A 554 -18.27 36.95 -2.89
N ALA A 555 -17.71 35.76 -3.07
CA ALA A 555 -17.03 35.36 -4.30
C ALA A 555 -16.98 33.83 -4.46
N LEU A 556 -16.80 33.40 -5.71
CA LEU A 556 -16.34 32.06 -6.04
C LEU A 556 -14.81 32.02 -6.04
N VAL A 557 -14.22 30.95 -5.51
CA VAL A 557 -12.77 30.71 -5.53
C VAL A 557 -12.51 29.39 -6.24
N TYR A 558 -11.88 29.44 -7.41
CA TYR A 558 -11.31 28.24 -8.03
C TYR A 558 -9.90 28.03 -7.50
N ALA A 559 -9.58 26.80 -7.07
CA ALA A 559 -8.28 26.42 -6.51
C ALA A 559 -7.66 25.24 -7.26
N CYS A 560 -6.35 25.31 -7.48
CA CYS A 560 -5.50 24.29 -8.09
C CYS A 560 -4.13 24.32 -7.42
N GLY A 561 -3.87 23.40 -6.48
CA GLY A 561 -2.70 23.50 -5.61
C GLY A 561 -2.69 24.83 -4.85
N ASN A 562 -1.62 25.62 -5.02
CA ASN A 562 -1.47 26.94 -4.43
C ASN A 562 -2.08 28.07 -5.28
N SER A 563 -2.47 27.79 -6.53
CA SER A 563 -3.08 28.77 -7.43
C SER A 563 -4.55 28.99 -7.06
N LYS A 564 -4.96 30.27 -7.01
CA LYS A 564 -6.33 30.69 -6.75
C LYS A 564 -6.78 31.73 -7.76
N LEU A 565 -8.01 31.57 -8.25
CA LEU A 565 -8.71 32.57 -9.03
C LEU A 565 -10.05 32.89 -8.36
N THR A 566 -10.15 34.09 -7.81
CA THR A 566 -11.33 34.59 -7.09
C THR A 566 -12.19 35.47 -8.00
N LEU A 567 -13.47 35.12 -8.11
CA LEU A 567 -14.48 35.77 -8.93
C LEU A 567 -15.57 36.37 -8.03
N PRO A 568 -15.54 37.69 -7.76
CA PRO A 568 -16.55 38.36 -6.93
C PRO A 568 -17.99 38.16 -7.44
N ALA A 569 -18.95 38.11 -6.51
CA ALA A 569 -20.38 38.06 -6.81
C ALA A 569 -20.90 39.47 -7.15
N THR A 570 -20.46 39.94 -8.32
CA THR A 570 -20.65 41.31 -8.81
C THR A 570 -22.09 41.67 -9.19
N GLY A 571 -22.98 40.70 -9.34
CA GLY A 571 -24.25 40.90 -10.04
C GLY A 571 -24.04 41.21 -11.52
N TYR A 572 -25.09 41.68 -12.18
CA TYR A 572 -25.08 42.02 -13.61
C TYR A 572 -26.26 42.92 -13.98
N TYR A 573 -26.16 43.58 -15.14
CA TYR A 573 -27.23 44.39 -15.73
C TYR A 573 -27.94 43.64 -16.86
N HIS A 574 -29.24 43.38 -16.71
CA HIS A 574 -30.10 42.86 -17.78
C HIS A 574 -30.70 44.00 -18.59
N THR A 575 -30.95 43.78 -19.88
CA THR A 575 -31.47 44.77 -20.83
C THR A 575 -32.87 45.31 -20.51
N ASN A 576 -33.57 44.75 -19.52
CA ASN A 576 -34.99 45.01 -19.22
C ASN A 576 -35.33 45.16 -17.73
N SER A 577 -34.34 45.33 -16.85
CA SER A 577 -34.59 45.68 -15.44
C SER A 577 -33.35 46.29 -14.78
N GLU A 578 -33.57 47.00 -13.67
CA GLU A 578 -32.60 47.40 -12.63
C GLU A 578 -31.58 46.28 -12.32
N ILE A 579 -30.45 46.55 -11.65
CA ILE A 579 -29.45 45.51 -11.27
C ILE A 579 -30.16 44.23 -10.80
N ALA A 580 -30.22 43.23 -11.68
CA ALA A 580 -31.07 42.04 -11.53
C ALA A 580 -30.24 40.76 -11.37
N GLY A 581 -28.92 40.89 -11.30
CA GLY A 581 -28.09 39.91 -10.63
C GLY A 581 -27.97 40.37 -9.18
N PRO A 582 -28.64 39.74 -8.20
CA PRO A 582 -28.56 40.16 -6.81
C PRO A 582 -27.10 40.18 -6.34
N ARG A 583 -26.46 41.36 -6.39
CA ARG A 583 -25.08 41.60 -5.98
C ARG A 583 -24.87 40.94 -4.62
N GLY A 584 -23.75 40.27 -4.46
CA GLY A 584 -23.50 39.47 -3.26
C GLY A 584 -24.05 38.03 -3.33
N SER A 585 -24.86 37.68 -4.34
CA SER A 585 -25.34 36.29 -4.53
C SER A 585 -25.20 35.76 -5.94
N SER A 586 -24.96 36.60 -6.95
CA SER A 586 -24.64 36.16 -8.31
C SER A 586 -23.47 36.92 -8.91
N GLY A 587 -22.83 36.35 -9.93
CA GLY A 587 -21.80 37.00 -10.73
C GLY A 587 -21.92 36.58 -12.19
N GLY A 588 -21.68 37.52 -13.10
CA GLY A 588 -21.75 37.30 -14.54
C GLY A 588 -20.50 37.78 -15.24
N TYR A 589 -19.91 36.92 -16.06
CA TYR A 589 -18.63 37.14 -16.72
C TYR A 589 -18.74 36.82 -18.20
N TRP A 590 -18.24 37.71 -19.05
CA TRP A 590 -18.32 37.50 -20.48
C TRP A 590 -17.38 36.39 -21.00
N SER A 591 -17.82 35.73 -22.07
CA SER A 591 -16.97 35.01 -23.00
C SER A 591 -16.87 35.81 -24.31
N SER A 592 -15.77 35.64 -25.05
CA SER A 592 -15.57 36.24 -26.37
C SER A 592 -16.35 35.57 -27.50
N MET A 593 -17.11 34.49 -27.22
CA MET A 593 -17.87 33.75 -28.24
C MET A 593 -19.32 34.23 -28.41
N GLU A 594 -19.74 34.42 -29.65
CA GLU A 594 -21.13 34.66 -30.02
C GLU A 594 -22.04 33.43 -29.96
N SER A 595 -23.35 33.67 -29.80
CA SER A 595 -24.43 32.69 -30.02
C SER A 595 -25.58 33.36 -30.77
N GLY A 596 -25.54 33.36 -32.10
CA GLY A 596 -26.53 34.06 -32.93
C GLY A 596 -26.51 35.57 -32.68
N VAL A 597 -27.63 36.16 -32.23
CA VAL A 597 -27.72 37.58 -31.82
C VAL A 597 -27.32 37.84 -30.36
N LYS A 598 -26.97 36.77 -29.64
CA LYS A 598 -26.55 36.78 -28.23
C LYS A 598 -25.06 36.44 -28.13
N ALA A 599 -24.55 36.30 -26.91
CA ALA A 599 -23.20 35.86 -26.63
C ALA A 599 -23.14 34.96 -25.40
N TYR A 600 -22.10 34.14 -25.32
CA TYR A 600 -21.86 33.27 -24.18
C TYR A 600 -21.26 34.04 -23.00
N GLY A 601 -21.52 33.55 -21.79
CA GLY A 601 -20.91 34.00 -20.55
C GLY A 601 -20.85 32.89 -19.52
N PHE A 602 -20.03 33.12 -18.49
CA PHE A 602 -19.99 32.35 -17.26
C PHE A 602 -20.82 33.08 -16.19
N THR A 603 -21.87 32.43 -15.71
CA THR A 603 -22.74 32.95 -14.65
C THR A 603 -22.70 32.01 -13.46
N PHE A 604 -22.79 32.56 -12.25
CA PHE A 604 -23.17 31.79 -11.07
C PHE A 604 -24.24 32.49 -10.27
N ILE A 605 -25.11 31.70 -9.64
CA ILE A 605 -26.20 32.18 -8.77
C ILE A 605 -26.22 31.29 -7.53
N GLY A 606 -25.87 31.87 -6.38
CA GLY A 606 -25.74 31.16 -5.11
C GLY A 606 -24.67 30.07 -5.17
N GLY A 607 -25.11 28.84 -5.42
CA GLY A 607 -24.23 27.67 -5.57
C GLY A 607 -24.28 26.99 -6.93
N SER A 608 -25.06 27.51 -7.88
CA SER A 608 -25.23 26.95 -9.22
C SER A 608 -24.33 27.68 -10.21
N MET A 609 -23.62 26.93 -11.05
CA MET A 609 -22.69 27.45 -12.06
C MET A 609 -23.21 27.15 -13.47
N TYR A 610 -23.17 28.15 -14.33
CA TYR A 610 -23.63 28.09 -15.72
C TYR A 610 -22.53 28.62 -16.64
N VAL A 611 -21.72 27.71 -17.18
CA VAL A 611 -20.47 28.07 -17.90
C VAL A 611 -20.69 28.49 -19.36
N ASN A 612 -21.83 28.12 -19.93
CA ASN A 612 -22.23 28.46 -21.31
C ASN A 612 -23.56 29.21 -21.31
N ASP A 613 -23.76 30.09 -20.33
CA ASP A 613 -24.97 30.89 -20.24
C ASP A 613 -25.06 31.87 -21.40
N ILE A 614 -26.27 32.19 -21.86
CA ILE A 614 -26.47 32.95 -23.11
C ILE A 614 -27.17 34.28 -22.81
N TRP A 615 -26.45 35.37 -23.06
CA TRP A 615 -26.84 36.71 -22.71
C TRP A 615 -27.07 37.60 -23.93
N VAL A 616 -27.99 38.55 -23.79
CA VAL A 616 -28.15 39.60 -24.81
C VAL A 616 -26.91 40.48 -24.78
N ARG A 617 -26.33 40.79 -25.95
CA ARG A 617 -25.05 41.52 -26.07
C ARG A 617 -25.04 42.91 -25.43
N THR A 618 -26.22 43.50 -25.24
CA THR A 618 -26.41 44.80 -24.61
C THR A 618 -26.56 44.73 -23.09
N SER A 619 -26.42 43.54 -22.49
CA SER A 619 -26.31 43.33 -21.03
C SER A 619 -24.93 43.82 -20.54
N GLY A 620 -24.82 44.18 -19.26
CA GLY A 620 -23.55 44.54 -18.64
C GLY A 620 -23.05 43.43 -17.72
N LEU A 621 -21.96 42.76 -18.10
CA LEU A 621 -21.27 41.76 -17.30
C LEU A 621 -19.80 42.16 -17.06
N GLN A 622 -19.15 41.49 -16.11
CA GLN A 622 -17.72 41.65 -15.84
C GLN A 622 -16.87 41.02 -16.93
N ILE A 623 -15.62 41.46 -16.99
CA ILE A 623 -14.58 40.83 -17.78
C ILE A 623 -13.45 40.39 -16.85
N ARG A 624 -13.09 39.12 -16.98
CA ARG A 624 -11.92 38.51 -16.36
C ARG A 624 -11.01 38.04 -17.47
N CYS A 625 -9.92 38.77 -17.72
CA CYS A 625 -9.09 38.51 -18.89
C CYS A 625 -8.18 37.29 -18.70
N ILE A 626 -7.80 36.69 -19.83
CA ILE A 626 -6.85 35.57 -19.91
C ILE A 626 -5.74 35.91 -20.93
N SER A 627 -4.52 35.43 -20.70
CA SER A 627 -3.39 35.71 -21.59
C SER A 627 -3.67 35.21 -23.02
N GLU A 628 -3.23 35.95 -24.04
CA GLU A 628 -3.42 35.60 -25.46
C GLU A 628 -2.83 34.24 -25.82
#